data_AF-A0A257M9A8-F1
#
_entry.id   AF-A0A257M9A8-F1
#
_cell.length_a   1.000
_cell.length_b   1.000
_cell.length_c   1.000
_cell.angle_alpha   90.00
_cell.angle_beta   90.00
_cell.angle_gamma   90.00
#
_symmetry.space_group_name_H-M   'P 1'
#
loop_
_entity.id
_entity.type
_entity.pdbx_description
1 polymer ?
#
loop_
_entity_poly.entity_id
_entity_poly.type
_entity_poly.pdbx_seq_one_letter_code
_entity_poly.pdbx_strand_id
1 'polypeptide(L)' 'MSLYLNKPGLRALGIAESFVRSLPYSILAGVVMRADLRVDGL' A
#
# COMPACT_ATOMS: atom_id res chain seq x y z
N MET A 1 12.25 13.81 -14.27
CA MET A 1 12.44 12.37 -13.98
C MET A 1 11.12 11.66 -14.24
N SER A 2 10.95 11.01 -15.38
CA SER A 2 9.71 10.33 -15.76
C SER A 2 9.66 8.93 -15.12
N LEU A 3 8.73 8.72 -14.19
CA LEU A 3 8.55 7.44 -13.51
C LEU A 3 7.77 6.47 -14.42
N TYR A 4 8.47 5.54 -15.08
CA TYR A 4 7.86 4.50 -15.90
C TYR A 4 7.21 3.42 -15.02
N LEU A 5 5.95 3.63 -14.63
CA LEU A 5 5.19 2.72 -13.75
C LEU A 5 4.75 1.41 -14.41
N ASN A 6 4.61 1.38 -15.73
CA ASN A 6 4.06 0.22 -16.47
C ASN A 6 5.10 -0.89 -16.72
N LYS A 7 5.91 -1.24 -15.72
CA LYS A 7 6.69 -2.48 -15.75
C LYS A 7 5.83 -3.58 -15.11
N PRO A 8 5.49 -4.68 -15.82
CA PRO A 8 4.58 -5.70 -15.29
C PRO A 8 5.11 -6.41 -14.03
N GLY A 9 6.41 -6.30 -13.73
CA GLY A 9 7.03 -6.81 -12.50
C GLY A 9 7.18 -5.79 -11.36
N LEU A 10 6.74 -4.54 -11.53
CA LEU A 10 6.85 -3.50 -10.50
C LEU A 10 5.77 -3.70 -9.43
N ARG A 11 6.20 -3.83 -8.19
CA ARG A 11 5.35 -3.93 -7.00
C ARG A 11 5.61 -2.75 -6.08
N ALA A 12 4.57 -2.29 -5.42
CA ALA A 12 4.64 -1.26 -4.40
C ALA A 12 4.12 -1.81 -3.07
N LEU A 13 4.78 -1.43 -1.97
CA LEU A 13 4.27 -1.60 -0.61
C LEU A 13 3.57 -0.30 -0.21
N GLY A 14 2.24 -0.33 -0.16
CA GLY A 14 1.43 0.76 0.40
C GLY A 14 1.27 0.56 1.90
N ILE A 15 1.54 1.59 2.70
CA ILE A 15 1.33 1.55 4.15
C ILE A 15 0.36 2.67 4.51
N ALA A 16 -0.68 2.33 5.26
CA ALA A 16 -1.66 3.29 5.76
C ALA A 16 -1.93 3.05 7.24
N GLU A 17 -2.02 4.13 8.00
CA GLU A 17 -2.45 4.11 9.40
C GLU A 17 -3.89 4.60 9.50
N SER A 18 -4.69 3.91 10.33
CA SER A 18 -5.99 4.38 10.78
C SER A 18 -5.91 4.70 12.27
N PHE A 19 -6.05 5.99 12.59
CA PHE A 19 -6.06 6.52 13.94
C PHE A 19 -7.46 6.99 14.33
N VAL A 20 -7.94 6.53 15.49
CA VAL A 20 -9.20 6.98 16.09
C VAL A 20 -8.89 7.50 17.49
N ARG A 21 -9.14 8.80 17.73
CA ARG A 21 -8.75 9.51 18.96
C ARG A 21 -9.24 8.83 20.25
N SER A 22 -10.41 8.19 20.22
CA SER A 22 -11.00 7.52 21.39
C SER A 22 -10.46 6.11 21.63
N LEU A 23 -9.66 5.56 20.70
CA LEU A 23 -9.07 4.22 20.85
C LEU A 23 -7.64 4.33 21.38
N PRO A 24 -7.20 3.38 22.22
CA PRO A 24 -5.84 3.38 22.77
C PRO A 24 -4.80 2.82 21.79
N TYR A 25 -5.20 2.41 20.59
CA TYR A 25 -4.32 1.86 19.57
C TYR A 25 -4.70 2.39 18.17
N SER A 26 -3.69 2.52 17.32
CA SER A 26 -3.85 2.71 15.87
C SER A 26 -3.81 1.37 15.16
N ILE A 27 -4.42 1.30 13.98
CA ILE A 27 -4.31 0.14 13.08
C ILE A 27 -3.37 0.54 11.93
N LEU A 28 -2.29 -0.21 11.76
CA LEU A 28 -1.38 -0.07 10.62
C LEU A 28 -1.64 -1.21 9.64
N ALA A 29 -1.91 -0.88 8.37
CA ALA A 29 -2.09 -1.85 7.30
C ALA A 29 -1.00 -1.65 6.23
N GLY A 30 -0.35 -2.75 5.86
CA GLY A 30 0.52 -2.83 4.69
C GLY A 30 -0.21 -3.55 3.55
N VAL A 31 0.00 -3.15 2.30
CA VAL A 31 -0.55 -3.84 1.13
C VAL A 31 0.54 -3.90 0.08
N VAL A 32 0.82 -5.10 -0.44
CA VAL A 32 1.66 -5.26 -1.62
C VAL A 32 0.76 -5.30 -2.84
N MET A 33 0.96 -4.35 -3.75
CA MET A 33 0.15 -4.21 -4.96
C MET A 33 0.98 -4.04 -6.22
N ARG A 34 0.38 -4.40 -7.35
CA ARG A 34 0.91 -4.18 -8.70
C ARG A 34 0.32 -2.92 -9.33
N ALA A 35 0.95 -2.45 -10.40
CA ALA A 35 0.50 -1.27 -11.15
C ALA A 35 -0.89 -1.44 -11.82
N ASP A 36 -1.35 -2.68 -12.01
CA ASP A 36 -2.70 -3.02 -12.49
C ASP A 36 -3.74 -3.11 -11.35
N LEU A 37 -3.42 -2.55 -10.18
CA LEU A 37 -4.25 -2.49 -8.97
C LEU A 37 -4.59 -3.86 -8.35
N ARG A 38 -3.85 -4.91 -8.71
CA ARG A 38 -4.00 -6.23 -8.11
C ARG A 38 -3.20 -6.31 -6.81
N VAL A 39 -3.87 -6.74 -5.75
CA VAL A 39 -3.27 -6.96 -4.43
C VAL A 39 -2.66 -8.36 -4.41
N ASP A 40 -1.36 -8.42 -4.12
CA ASP A 40 -0.61 -9.67 -4.00
C ASP A 40 -0.55 -10.14 -2.52
N GLY A 41 -0.74 -9.23 -1.55
CA GLY A 41 -0.77 -9.56 -0.11
C GLY A 41 -1.08 -8.38 0.81
N LEU A 42 -1.38 -8.69 2.08
CA LEU A 42 -1.60 -7.77 3.21
C LEU A 42 -0.50 -7.99 4.26
#